data_AF-A0A832AQH9-F1
#
_entry.id   AF-A0A832AQH9-F1
#
_cell.length_a   1.000
_cell.length_b   1.000
_cell.length_c   1.000
_cell.angle_alpha   90.00
_cell.angle_beta   90.00
_cell.angle_gamma   90.00
#
_symmetry.space_group_name_H-M   'P 1'
#
loop_
_entity.id
_entity.type
_entity.pdbx_description
1 polymer ?
#
loop_
_entity_poly.entity_id
_entity_poly.type
_entity_poly.pdbx_seq_one_letter_code
_entity_poly.pdbx_strand_id
1 'polypeptide(L)'
;MKILDAITIIIQSIYEQVLNCLRYDLHCMDPPIITSGLLDKYGIDKYPKKLSFWKIIDYIISRYNEVVIFRSRFGLFKLYLSHDIEEIYRIENSDIYVDALDCNYIKCTMVPRSHVLRIYLEGIYNERVVLRINIVTLLKLAIVENPYFRECLEDFVSDPMSLTSIMKIVNCSTSIIMKHKNLYNLLFNKHLKTALDVIKYSPLLRKYIEFNGQSIKEDEKSSNQ
;
A
#
# COMPACT_ATOMS: atom_id res chain seq x y z
N MET A 1 -13.81 -3.27 -17.13
CA MET A 1 -13.51 -2.87 -15.74
C MET A 1 -12.84 -1.52 -15.78
N LYS A 2 -13.17 -0.60 -14.87
CA LYS A 2 -12.53 0.73 -14.82
C LYS A 2 -11.26 0.65 -13.98
N ILE A 3 -10.35 1.61 -14.18
CA ILE A 3 -9.11 1.72 -13.39
C ILE A 3 -9.42 1.91 -11.91
N LEU A 4 -10.44 2.71 -11.59
CA LEU A 4 -10.85 2.96 -10.19
C LEU A 4 -11.29 1.67 -9.50
N ASP A 5 -12.05 0.80 -10.18
CA ASP A 5 -12.48 -0.50 -9.64
C ASP A 5 -11.26 -1.35 -9.27
N ALA A 6 -10.23 -1.39 -10.15
CA ALA A 6 -9.00 -2.12 -9.88
C ALA A 6 -8.23 -1.54 -8.70
N ILE A 7 -8.16 -0.21 -8.57
CA ILE A 7 -7.52 0.46 -7.43
C ILE A 7 -8.24 0.11 -6.12
N THR A 8 -9.58 0.14 -6.10
CA THR A 8 -10.36 -0.25 -4.93
C THR A 8 -10.07 -1.70 -4.52
N ILE A 9 -9.99 -2.61 -5.48
CA ILE A 9 -9.63 -4.01 -5.24
C ILE A 9 -8.21 -4.11 -4.66
N ILE A 10 -7.24 -3.37 -5.19
CA ILE A 10 -5.86 -3.34 -4.65
C ILE A 10 -5.87 -2.90 -3.19
N ILE A 11 -6.52 -1.78 -2.87
CA ILE A 11 -6.56 -1.22 -1.51
C ILE A 11 -7.22 -2.22 -0.54
N GLN A 12 -8.36 -2.77 -0.92
CA GLN A 12 -9.07 -3.77 -0.13
C GLN A 12 -8.21 -5.02 0.09
N SER A 13 -7.54 -5.51 -0.95
CA SER A 13 -6.72 -6.71 -0.87
C SER A 13 -5.48 -6.52 0.00
N ILE A 14 -4.83 -5.35 -0.05
CA ILE A 14 -3.75 -4.99 0.88
C ILE A 14 -4.23 -5.11 2.32
N TYR A 15 -5.37 -4.49 2.65
CA TYR A 15 -5.92 -4.51 4.00
C TYR A 15 -6.24 -5.93 4.47
N GLU A 16 -6.92 -6.71 3.63
CA GLU A 16 -7.26 -8.11 3.93
C GLU A 16 -6.02 -8.96 4.15
N GLN A 17 -4.97 -8.79 3.33
CA GLN A 17 -3.70 -9.49 3.54
C GLN A 17 -3.03 -9.11 4.85
N VAL A 18 -2.97 -7.81 5.18
CA VAL A 18 -2.43 -7.35 6.48
C VAL A 18 -3.19 -7.99 7.65
N LEU A 19 -4.52 -8.04 7.58
CA LEU A 19 -5.33 -8.68 8.62
C LEU A 19 -5.10 -10.19 8.69
N ASN A 20 -4.96 -10.88 7.56
CA ASN A 20 -4.63 -12.30 7.54
C ASN A 20 -3.26 -12.55 8.19
N CYS A 21 -2.26 -11.74 7.87
CA CYS A 21 -0.94 -11.83 8.49
C CYS A 21 -1.00 -11.69 10.01
N LEU A 22 -1.79 -10.74 10.53
CA LEU A 22 -1.98 -10.55 11.96
C LEU A 22 -2.79 -11.70 12.59
N ARG A 23 -3.86 -12.14 11.94
CA ARG A 23 -4.78 -13.16 12.47
C ARG A 23 -4.14 -14.53 12.62
N TYR A 24 -3.30 -14.91 11.66
CA TYR A 24 -2.63 -16.22 11.63
C TYR A 24 -1.18 -16.17 12.08
N ASP A 25 -0.75 -15.04 12.65
CA ASP A 25 0.63 -14.80 13.12
C ASP A 25 1.70 -15.14 12.04
N LEU A 26 1.41 -14.78 10.79
CA LEU A 26 2.28 -15.02 9.65
C LEU A 26 3.40 -13.98 9.64
N HIS A 27 4.61 -14.34 9.20
CA HIS A 27 5.71 -13.39 9.02
C HIS A 27 5.35 -12.36 7.96
N CYS A 28 4.80 -12.81 6.82
CA CYS A 28 4.47 -11.97 5.69
C CYS A 28 5.64 -11.07 5.29
N MET A 29 6.76 -11.68 4.93
CA MET A 29 7.97 -10.97 4.52
C MET A 29 7.86 -10.44 3.09
N ASP A 30 7.25 -11.22 2.20
CA ASP A 30 6.98 -10.79 0.83
C ASP A 30 5.69 -11.39 0.23
N PRO A 31 4.55 -11.26 0.92
CA PRO A 31 3.31 -11.86 0.46
C PRO A 31 2.82 -11.18 -0.81
N PRO A 32 2.12 -11.91 -1.68
CA PRO A 32 1.40 -11.31 -2.79
C PRO A 32 0.24 -10.46 -2.26
N ILE A 33 0.00 -9.31 -2.88
CA ILE A 33 -1.17 -8.47 -2.55
C ILE A 33 -2.39 -9.05 -3.23
N ILE A 34 -2.30 -9.30 -4.54
CA ILE A 34 -3.35 -9.91 -5.35
C ILE A 34 -2.76 -11.04 -6.16
N THR A 35 -3.54 -12.10 -6.33
CA THR A 35 -3.23 -13.26 -7.16
C THR A 35 -4.44 -13.59 -8.03
N SER A 36 -4.25 -14.37 -9.10
CA SER A 36 -5.36 -14.77 -9.96
C SER A 36 -6.45 -15.54 -9.20
N GLY A 37 -6.11 -16.23 -8.11
CA GLY A 37 -7.10 -16.90 -7.27
C GLY A 37 -7.79 -15.96 -6.27
N LEU A 38 -7.11 -14.94 -5.76
CA LEU A 38 -7.75 -13.93 -4.90
C LEU A 38 -8.85 -13.14 -5.62
N LEU A 39 -8.72 -12.96 -6.93
CA LEU A 39 -9.69 -12.26 -7.78
C LEU A 39 -11.10 -12.87 -7.71
N ASP A 40 -11.23 -14.16 -7.39
CA ASP A 40 -12.51 -14.84 -7.26
C ASP A 40 -13.37 -14.23 -6.16
N LYS A 41 -12.75 -13.81 -5.04
CA LYS A 41 -13.43 -13.14 -3.92
C LYS A 41 -14.04 -11.80 -4.29
N TYR A 42 -13.48 -11.13 -5.29
CA TYR A 42 -13.96 -9.83 -5.78
C TYR A 42 -14.92 -9.98 -6.97
N GLY A 43 -15.46 -11.18 -7.23
CA GLY A 43 -16.40 -11.45 -8.34
C GLY A 43 -15.75 -11.44 -9.73
N ILE A 44 -14.42 -11.57 -9.79
CA ILE A 44 -13.61 -11.66 -11.02
C ILE A 44 -13.16 -13.12 -11.17
N ASP A 45 -14.14 -13.99 -11.31
CA ASP A 45 -14.00 -15.45 -11.40
C ASP A 45 -13.70 -15.95 -12.82
N LYS A 46 -14.29 -15.29 -13.82
CA LYS A 46 -14.16 -15.69 -15.23
C LYS A 46 -12.82 -15.27 -15.83
N TYR A 47 -12.19 -16.17 -16.59
CA TYR A 47 -10.90 -15.94 -17.26
C TYR A 47 -10.82 -14.61 -18.05
N PRO A 48 -11.80 -14.23 -18.90
CA PRO A 48 -11.73 -12.96 -19.62
C PRO A 48 -11.73 -11.72 -18.68
N LYS A 49 -12.42 -11.81 -17.53
CA LYS A 49 -12.42 -10.73 -16.53
C LYS A 49 -11.06 -10.64 -15.83
N LYS A 50 -10.46 -11.78 -15.46
CA LYS A 50 -9.11 -11.83 -14.87
C LYS A 50 -8.07 -11.25 -15.83
N LEU A 51 -8.12 -11.63 -17.11
CA LEU A 51 -7.24 -11.06 -18.14
C LEU A 51 -7.41 -9.54 -18.28
N SER A 52 -8.66 -9.05 -18.24
CA SER A 52 -8.92 -7.60 -18.25
C SER A 52 -8.37 -6.90 -17.01
N PHE A 53 -8.44 -7.53 -15.83
CA PHE A 53 -7.88 -6.98 -14.60
C PHE A 53 -6.36 -6.84 -14.72
N TRP A 54 -5.65 -7.90 -15.12
CA TRP A 54 -4.19 -7.88 -15.24
C TRP A 54 -3.68 -6.86 -16.26
N LYS A 55 -4.39 -6.68 -17.39
CA LYS A 55 -4.07 -5.60 -18.34
C LYS A 55 -4.18 -4.20 -17.74
N ILE A 56 -5.14 -3.99 -16.83
CA ILE A 56 -5.26 -2.72 -16.09
C ILE A 56 -4.10 -2.56 -15.11
N ILE A 57 -3.70 -3.63 -14.43
CA ILE A 57 -2.51 -3.64 -13.57
C ILE A 57 -1.26 -3.26 -14.37
N ASP A 58 -1.02 -3.90 -15.52
CA ASP A 58 0.11 -3.55 -16.40
C ASP A 58 0.11 -2.07 -16.79
N TYR A 59 -1.08 -1.54 -17.11
CA TYR A 59 -1.24 -0.12 -17.42
C TYR A 59 -0.89 0.77 -16.21
N ILE A 60 -1.39 0.45 -15.02
CA ILE A 60 -1.08 1.18 -13.77
C ILE A 60 0.42 1.17 -13.52
N ILE A 61 1.07 0.00 -13.61
CA ILE A 61 2.51 -0.14 -13.41
C ILE A 61 3.27 0.72 -14.42
N SER A 62 2.91 0.67 -15.71
CA SER A 62 3.59 1.47 -16.75
C SER A 62 3.52 2.99 -16.51
N ARG A 63 2.49 3.46 -15.79
CA ARG A 63 2.22 4.87 -15.53
C ARG A 63 2.74 5.36 -14.17
N TYR A 64 2.70 4.49 -13.17
CA TYR A 64 2.85 4.86 -11.76
C TYR A 64 3.93 4.05 -11.02
N ASN A 65 4.70 3.21 -11.71
CA ASN A 65 5.89 2.63 -11.10
C ASN A 65 6.91 3.73 -10.75
N GLU A 66 7.67 3.51 -9.68
CA GLU A 66 8.69 4.44 -9.15
C GLU A 66 8.19 5.81 -8.68
N VAL A 67 6.88 5.94 -8.43
CA VAL A 67 6.31 7.20 -7.96
C VAL A 67 6.88 7.58 -6.59
N VAL A 68 7.42 8.81 -6.51
CA VAL A 68 8.05 9.35 -5.30
C VAL A 68 6.99 9.72 -4.27
N ILE A 69 6.97 9.01 -3.14
CA ILE A 69 6.06 9.30 -2.03
C ILE A 69 6.67 10.22 -0.98
N PHE A 70 8.00 10.22 -0.85
CA PHE A 70 8.70 11.04 0.12
C PHE A 70 10.08 11.43 -0.41
N ARG A 71 10.46 12.70 -0.27
CA ARG A 71 11.78 13.20 -0.68
C ARG A 71 12.38 14.10 0.39
N SER A 72 13.58 13.76 0.83
CA SER A 72 14.44 14.59 1.68
C SER A 72 15.77 14.88 0.97
N ARG A 73 16.70 15.56 1.66
CA ARG A 73 18.03 15.89 1.12
C ARG A 73 18.88 14.66 0.79
N PHE A 74 18.80 13.62 1.62
CA PHE A 74 19.68 12.44 1.52
C PHE A 74 18.92 11.13 1.24
N GLY A 75 17.61 11.13 1.47
CA GLY A 75 16.75 9.96 1.30
C GLY A 75 15.57 10.23 0.37
N LEU A 76 15.28 9.28 -0.49
CA LEU A 76 14.16 9.25 -1.41
C LEU A 76 13.37 7.96 -1.18
N PHE A 77 12.06 8.05 -1.02
CA PHE A 77 11.20 6.88 -1.00
C PHE A 77 10.25 6.88 -2.18
N LYS A 78 10.18 5.73 -2.85
CA LYS A 78 9.34 5.49 -4.02
C LYS A 78 8.45 4.27 -3.79
N LEU A 79 7.30 4.25 -4.46
CA LEU A 79 6.54 3.01 -4.64
C LEU A 79 7.12 2.25 -5.83
N TYR A 80 7.36 0.96 -5.63
CA TYR A 80 7.72 0.03 -6.70
C TYR A 80 6.61 -1.01 -6.81
N LEU A 81 6.07 -1.20 -8.01
CA LEU A 81 5.02 -2.16 -8.30
C LEU A 81 5.59 -3.23 -9.23
N SER A 82 5.40 -4.51 -8.89
CA SER A 82 5.76 -5.62 -9.79
C SER A 82 4.54 -6.51 -10.06
N HIS A 83 4.44 -6.93 -11.31
CA HIS A 83 3.46 -7.89 -11.77
C HIS A 83 4.21 -9.01 -12.49
N ASP A 84 4.14 -10.20 -11.91
CA ASP A 84 4.89 -11.36 -12.34
C ASP A 84 3.95 -12.57 -12.49
N ILE A 85 4.41 -13.59 -13.24
CA ILE A 85 3.75 -14.89 -13.31
C ILE A 85 4.70 -15.91 -12.70
N GLU A 86 4.29 -16.49 -11.58
CA GLU A 86 5.16 -17.34 -10.77
C GLU A 86 4.37 -18.43 -10.05
N GLU A 87 5.10 -19.32 -9.39
CA GLU A 87 4.54 -20.28 -8.45
C GLU A 87 4.36 -19.59 -7.10
N ILE A 88 3.15 -19.67 -6.55
CA ILE A 88 2.81 -19.06 -5.26
C ILE A 88 2.33 -20.10 -4.27
N TYR A 89 2.32 -19.73 -3.00
CA TYR A 89 1.85 -20.58 -1.93
C TYR A 89 0.53 -20.08 -1.37
N ARG A 90 -0.33 -21.03 -1.02
CA ARG A 90 -1.63 -20.78 -0.39
C ARG A 90 -1.77 -21.70 0.81
N ILE A 91 -2.17 -21.17 1.96
CA ILE A 91 -2.43 -21.98 3.16
C ILE A 91 -3.55 -22.99 2.84
N GLU A 92 -3.33 -24.26 3.19
CA GLU A 92 -4.30 -25.35 2.95
C GLU A 92 -5.70 -25.00 3.49
N ASN A 93 -6.74 -25.31 2.71
CA ASN A 93 -8.14 -25.07 3.08
C ASN A 93 -8.48 -23.59 3.37
N SER A 94 -7.72 -22.67 2.79
CA SER A 94 -7.98 -21.24 2.86
C SER A 94 -7.74 -20.56 1.52
N ASP A 95 -8.18 -19.32 1.41
CA ASP A 95 -7.85 -18.44 0.29
C ASP A 95 -6.82 -17.37 0.69
N ILE A 96 -5.85 -17.75 1.51
CA ILE A 96 -4.78 -16.87 2.00
C ILE A 96 -3.50 -17.27 1.30
N TYR A 97 -2.94 -16.33 0.54
CA TYR A 97 -1.73 -16.50 -0.21
C TYR A 97 -0.56 -15.89 0.54
N VAL A 98 0.54 -16.62 0.62
CA VAL A 98 1.67 -16.32 1.49
C VAL A 98 2.98 -16.49 0.74
N ASP A 99 4.06 -15.98 1.33
CA ASP A 99 5.40 -16.27 0.83
C ASP A 99 5.90 -17.64 1.33
N ALA A 100 6.99 -18.12 0.74
CA ALA A 100 7.53 -19.45 1.02
C ALA A 100 7.98 -19.63 2.49
N LEU A 101 8.36 -18.56 3.19
CA LEU A 101 8.85 -18.66 4.57
C LEU A 101 7.73 -19.03 5.52
N ASP A 102 6.51 -18.51 5.31
CA ASP A 102 5.34 -18.83 6.12
C ASP A 102 4.95 -20.32 5.99
N CYS A 103 5.22 -20.92 4.84
CA CYS A 103 4.97 -22.34 4.59
C CYS A 103 5.92 -23.30 5.31
N ASN A 104 6.97 -22.78 5.96
CA ASN A 104 7.80 -23.59 6.86
C ASN A 104 7.10 -23.87 8.19
N TYR A 105 6.11 -23.05 8.55
CA TYR A 105 5.42 -23.14 9.85
C TYR A 105 3.95 -23.56 9.70
N ILE A 106 3.36 -23.38 8.52
CA ILE A 106 1.97 -23.71 8.22
C ILE A 106 1.90 -24.53 6.93
N LYS A 107 0.97 -25.47 6.86
CA LYS A 107 0.76 -26.28 5.65
C LYS A 107 0.24 -25.43 4.50
N CYS A 108 0.94 -25.49 3.38
CA CYS A 108 0.60 -24.77 2.16
C CYS A 108 0.47 -25.71 0.97
N THR A 109 -0.43 -25.36 0.06
CA THR A 109 -0.46 -25.86 -1.31
C THR A 109 0.26 -24.91 -2.24
N MET A 110 1.07 -25.45 -3.15
CA MET A 110 1.64 -24.70 -4.26
C MET A 110 0.59 -24.49 -5.36
N VAL A 111 0.49 -23.27 -5.88
CA VAL A 111 -0.36 -22.89 -7.00
C VAL A 111 0.54 -22.44 -8.15
N PRO A 112 0.68 -23.25 -9.22
CA PRO A 112 1.59 -22.93 -10.30
C PRO A 112 1.07 -21.82 -11.21
N ARG A 113 1.99 -21.02 -11.78
CA ARG A 113 1.72 -20.05 -12.85
C ARG A 113 0.56 -19.10 -12.55
N SER A 114 0.53 -18.54 -11.35
CA SER A 114 -0.42 -17.47 -11.04
C SER A 114 0.17 -16.12 -11.42
N HIS A 115 -0.66 -15.23 -11.93
CA HIS A 115 -0.34 -13.80 -11.93
C HIS A 115 -0.31 -13.30 -10.48
N VAL A 116 0.64 -12.43 -10.18
CA VAL A 116 0.90 -11.89 -8.84
C VAL A 116 1.21 -10.42 -8.93
N LEU A 117 0.54 -9.62 -8.09
CA LEU A 117 0.88 -8.22 -7.86
C LEU A 117 1.56 -8.08 -6.50
N ARG A 118 2.71 -7.41 -6.48
CA ARG A 118 3.37 -6.91 -5.27
C ARG A 118 3.60 -5.41 -5.36
N ILE A 119 3.54 -4.75 -4.21
CA ILE A 119 3.82 -3.32 -4.06
C ILE A 119 4.81 -3.18 -2.92
N TYR A 120 5.85 -2.41 -3.17
CA TYR A 120 6.95 -2.20 -2.25
C TYR A 120 7.16 -0.72 -2.00
N LEU A 121 7.61 -0.41 -0.79
CA LEU A 121 8.27 0.83 -0.47
C LEU A 121 9.77 0.65 -0.70
N GLU A 122 10.33 1.41 -1.64
CA GLU A 122 11.76 1.43 -1.90
C GLU A 122 12.39 2.68 -1.29
N GLY A 123 13.37 2.49 -0.41
CA GLY A 123 14.17 3.54 0.20
C GLY A 123 15.53 3.64 -0.48
N ILE A 124 15.83 4.82 -1.01
CA ILE A 124 17.08 5.16 -1.67
C ILE A 124 17.82 6.19 -0.80
N TYR A 125 19.08 5.92 -0.48
CA TYR A 125 19.95 6.81 0.26
C TYR A 125 21.27 6.98 -0.50
N ASN A 126 21.70 8.22 -0.74
CA ASN A 126 22.89 8.52 -1.55
C ASN A 126 22.94 7.72 -2.88
N GLU A 127 21.84 7.77 -3.64
CA GLU A 127 21.69 7.11 -4.95
C GLU A 127 21.75 5.57 -4.95
N ARG A 128 21.75 4.93 -3.78
CA ARG A 128 21.69 3.47 -3.64
C ARG A 128 20.38 3.04 -3.02
N VAL A 129 19.77 1.98 -3.56
CA VAL A 129 18.66 1.31 -2.90
C VAL A 129 19.20 0.67 -1.63
N VAL A 130 18.75 1.17 -0.49
CA VAL A 130 19.15 0.66 0.84
C VAL A 130 18.06 -0.20 1.47
N LEU A 131 16.84 -0.12 0.95
CA LEU A 131 15.69 -0.77 1.53
C LEU A 131 14.64 -1.05 0.44
N ARG A 132 14.06 -2.25 0.47
CA ARG A 132 12.82 -2.57 -0.25
C ARG A 132 11.95 -3.40 0.70
N ILE A 133 10.80 -2.87 1.10
CA ILE A 133 9.87 -3.54 2.02
C ILE A 133 8.53 -3.67 1.33
N ASN A 134 7.94 -4.88 1.35
CA ASN A 134 6.60 -5.12 0.85
C ASN A 134 5.56 -4.32 1.67
N ILE A 135 4.59 -3.71 1.01
CA ILE A 135 3.63 -2.81 1.67
C ILE A 135 2.80 -3.53 2.74
N VAL A 136 2.49 -4.82 2.55
CA VAL A 136 1.75 -5.64 3.52
C VAL A 136 2.59 -5.78 4.80
N THR A 137 3.88 -6.11 4.66
CA THR A 137 4.83 -6.19 5.77
C THR A 137 4.92 -4.87 6.51
N LEU A 138 5.06 -3.76 5.77
CA LEU A 138 5.18 -2.43 6.36
C LEU A 138 3.94 -2.04 7.18
N LEU A 139 2.75 -2.27 6.63
CA LEU A 139 1.49 -1.95 7.29
C LEU A 139 1.24 -2.86 8.50
N LYS A 140 1.58 -4.15 8.40
CA LYS A 140 1.56 -5.08 9.53
C LYS A 140 2.45 -4.56 10.67
N LEU A 141 3.70 -4.20 10.37
CA LEU A 141 4.63 -3.66 11.36
C LEU A 141 4.11 -2.35 11.99
N ALA A 142 3.50 -1.48 11.19
CA ALA A 142 2.87 -0.25 11.68
C ALA A 142 1.74 -0.52 12.69
N ILE A 143 0.90 -1.53 12.43
CA ILE A 143 -0.17 -1.95 13.36
C ILE A 143 0.40 -2.57 14.63
N VAL A 144 1.44 -3.41 14.52
CA VAL A 144 2.10 -4.00 15.69
C VAL A 144 2.73 -2.91 16.57
N GLU A 145 3.34 -1.89 15.96
CA GLU A 145 3.98 -0.78 16.67
C GLU A 145 2.96 0.17 17.34
N ASN A 146 1.81 0.36 16.69
CA ASN A 146 0.70 1.15 17.19
C ASN A 146 -0.65 0.54 16.76
N PRO A 147 -1.35 -0.18 17.65
CA PRO A 147 -2.63 -0.83 17.32
C PRO A 147 -3.71 0.13 16.81
N TYR A 148 -3.69 1.41 17.21
CA TYR A 148 -4.63 2.43 16.71
C TYR A 148 -4.48 2.68 15.20
N PHE A 149 -3.31 2.38 14.62
CA PHE A 149 -3.09 2.50 13.18
C PHE A 149 -4.03 1.60 12.38
N ARG A 150 -4.49 0.48 12.95
CA ARG A 150 -5.47 -0.41 12.33
C ARG A 150 -6.78 0.32 12.02
N GLU A 151 -7.31 1.08 12.98
CA GLU A 151 -8.56 1.84 12.81
C GLU A 151 -8.39 2.90 11.71
N CYS A 152 -7.24 3.59 11.68
CA CYS A 152 -6.97 4.57 10.63
C CYS A 152 -6.88 3.93 9.24
N LEU A 153 -6.32 2.72 9.15
CA LEU A 153 -6.23 1.96 7.91
C LEU A 153 -7.61 1.48 7.46
N GLU A 154 -8.45 1.03 8.37
CA GLU A 154 -9.83 0.60 8.09
C GLU A 154 -10.70 1.75 7.55
N ASP A 155 -10.60 2.93 8.16
CA ASP A 155 -11.28 4.14 7.67
C ASP A 155 -10.78 4.55 6.28
N PHE A 156 -9.46 4.46 6.06
CA PHE A 156 -8.87 4.72 4.75
C PHE A 156 -9.38 3.74 3.69
N VAL A 157 -9.49 2.46 4.01
CA VAL A 157 -9.97 1.45 3.06
C VAL A 157 -11.45 1.67 2.72
N SER A 158 -12.24 2.15 3.68
CA SER A 158 -13.66 2.44 3.50
C SER A 158 -13.91 3.63 2.56
N ASP A 159 -13.06 4.65 2.60
CA ASP A 159 -13.14 5.82 1.72
C ASP A 159 -11.74 6.35 1.32
N PRO A 160 -11.03 5.66 0.41
CA PRO A 160 -9.61 5.91 0.15
C PRO A 160 -9.35 7.19 -0.65
N MET A 161 -10.40 7.74 -1.26
CA MET A 161 -10.33 8.94 -2.08
C MET A 161 -10.77 10.20 -1.34
N SER A 162 -11.16 10.09 -0.06
CA SER A 162 -11.52 11.23 0.76
C SER A 162 -10.32 11.87 1.41
N LEU A 163 -10.28 13.20 1.34
CA LEU A 163 -9.26 14.01 2.01
C LEU A 163 -9.25 13.75 3.51
N THR A 164 -10.41 13.54 4.13
CA THR A 164 -10.52 13.27 5.58
C THR A 164 -9.82 11.96 5.94
N SER A 165 -10.08 10.89 5.20
CA SER A 165 -9.47 9.58 5.40
C SER A 165 -7.96 9.61 5.16
N ILE A 166 -7.51 10.31 4.11
CA ILE A 166 -6.10 10.52 3.81
C ILE A 166 -5.40 11.30 4.93
N MET A 167 -6.02 12.37 5.44
CA MET A 167 -5.45 13.13 6.55
C MET A 167 -5.40 12.31 7.85
N LYS A 168 -6.40 11.45 8.09
CA LYS A 168 -6.39 10.53 9.23
C LYS A 168 -5.21 9.56 9.15
N ILE A 169 -4.99 8.88 8.01
CA ILE A 169 -3.85 7.96 7.88
C ILE A 169 -2.50 8.68 7.97
N VAL A 170 -2.39 9.92 7.46
CA VAL A 170 -1.18 10.76 7.61
C VAL A 170 -0.91 11.09 9.08
N ASN A 171 -1.93 11.45 9.86
CA ASN A 171 -1.80 11.71 11.30
C ASN A 171 -1.35 10.46 12.06
N CYS A 172 -1.94 9.30 11.76
CA CYS A 172 -1.58 8.03 12.42
C CYS A 172 -0.15 7.61 12.06
N SER A 173 0.24 7.76 10.79
CA SER A 173 1.61 7.54 10.33
C SER A 173 2.61 8.46 11.02
N THR A 174 2.27 9.74 11.17
CA THR A 174 3.11 10.73 11.88
C THR A 174 3.34 10.31 13.33
N SER A 175 2.30 9.83 14.01
CA SER A 175 2.39 9.38 15.40
C SER A 175 3.37 8.21 15.58
N ILE A 176 3.38 7.26 14.64
CA ILE A 176 4.36 6.16 14.61
C ILE A 176 5.78 6.71 14.41
N ILE A 177 5.97 7.57 13.41
CA ILE A 177 7.29 8.17 13.13
C ILE A 177 7.83 8.94 14.34
N MET A 178 6.97 9.69 15.04
CA MET A 178 7.35 10.44 16.23
C MET A 178 7.83 9.55 17.38
N LYS A 179 7.29 8.33 17.52
CA LYS A 179 7.77 7.35 18.51
C LYS A 179 9.24 6.96 18.26
N HIS A 180 9.66 6.95 16.99
CA HIS A 180 11.03 6.66 16.57
C HIS A 180 11.84 7.90 16.14
N LYS A 181 11.50 9.08 16.69
CA LYS A 181 12.13 10.37 16.32
C LYS A 181 13.66 10.37 16.33
N ASN A 182 14.30 9.63 17.23
CA ASN A 182 15.76 9.60 17.35
C ASN A 182 16.40 8.94 16.12
N LEU A 183 15.85 7.80 15.68
CA LEU A 183 16.30 7.11 14.47
C LEU A 183 16.02 7.97 13.23
N TYR A 184 14.84 8.58 13.16
CA TYR A 184 14.49 9.47 12.06
C TYR A 184 15.42 10.68 11.96
N ASN A 185 15.75 11.30 13.09
CA ASN A 185 16.71 12.41 13.14
C ASN A 185 18.11 11.98 12.71
N LEU A 186 18.55 10.79 13.09
CA LEU A 186 19.85 10.24 12.68
C LEU A 186 19.92 10.08 11.15
N LEU A 187 18.86 9.53 10.54
CA LEU A 187 18.85 9.18 9.11
C LEU A 187 18.58 10.38 8.20
N PHE A 188 17.67 11.28 8.60
CA PHE A 188 17.18 12.36 7.74
C PHE A 188 17.62 13.76 8.19
N ASN A 189 18.34 13.85 9.30
CA ASN A 189 18.84 15.10 9.90
C ASN A 189 17.77 16.20 10.03
N LYS A 190 16.51 15.78 10.22
CA LYS A 190 15.34 16.64 10.36
C LYS A 190 14.18 15.85 10.93
N HIS A 191 13.35 16.46 11.77
CA HIS A 191 12.22 15.79 12.42
C HIS A 191 10.91 16.05 11.66
N LEU A 192 10.14 15.01 11.34
CA LEU A 192 8.72 15.14 10.96
C LEU A 192 7.90 15.25 12.25
N LYS A 193 7.54 16.47 12.68
CA LYS A 193 6.83 16.69 13.96
C LYS A 193 5.33 16.69 13.80
N THR A 194 4.86 16.99 12.59
CA THR A 194 3.46 17.23 12.30
C THR A 194 3.07 16.58 10.98
N ALA A 195 1.77 16.36 10.78
CA ALA A 195 1.24 15.93 9.48
C ALA A 195 1.61 16.89 8.35
N LEU A 196 1.69 18.19 8.64
CA LEU A 196 2.14 19.21 7.67
C LEU A 196 3.58 18.96 7.22
N ASP A 197 4.46 18.48 8.11
CA ASP A 197 5.81 18.09 7.71
C ASP A 197 5.75 16.90 6.74
N VAL A 198 4.95 15.87 7.03
CA VAL A 198 4.78 14.71 6.15
C VAL A 198 4.30 15.15 4.76
N ILE A 199 3.28 16.01 4.70
CA ILE A 199 2.75 16.57 3.44
C ILE A 199 3.80 17.37 2.70
N LYS A 200 4.59 18.20 3.41
CA LYS A 200 5.66 19.00 2.83
C LYS A 200 6.69 18.12 2.12
N TYR A 201 7.04 16.96 2.66
CA TYR A 201 8.03 16.07 2.05
C TYR A 201 7.42 15.01 1.13
N SER A 202 6.10 14.97 0.99
CA SER A 202 5.40 14.09 0.05
C SER A 202 4.88 14.88 -1.17
N PRO A 203 5.56 14.79 -2.34
CA PRO A 203 5.12 15.48 -3.55
C PRO A 203 3.69 15.07 -3.96
N LEU A 204 3.33 13.81 -3.76
CA LEU A 204 2.01 13.28 -4.09
C LEU A 204 0.91 13.85 -3.20
N LEU A 205 1.08 13.80 -1.87
CA LEU A 205 0.08 14.31 -0.95
C LEU A 205 -0.13 15.81 -1.17
N ARG A 206 0.95 16.55 -1.41
CA ARG A 206 0.85 17.97 -1.72
C ARG A 206 0.02 18.24 -2.97
N LYS A 207 0.32 17.55 -4.08
CA LYS A 207 -0.43 17.69 -5.33
C LYS A 207 -1.90 17.32 -5.16
N TYR A 208 -2.19 16.25 -4.42
CA TYR A 208 -3.55 15.82 -4.14
C TYR A 208 -4.33 16.83 -3.29
N ILE A 209 -3.71 17.38 -2.24
CA ILE A 209 -4.32 18.40 -1.37
C ILE A 209 -4.53 19.71 -2.13
N GLU A 210 -3.57 20.15 -2.94
CA GLU A 210 -3.70 21.35 -3.78
C GLU A 210 -4.86 21.21 -4.77
N PHE A 211 -5.02 20.04 -5.39
CA PHE A 211 -6.12 19.76 -6.31
C PHE A 211 -7.49 19.83 -5.61
N ASN A 212 -7.65 19.17 -4.46
CA ASN A 212 -8.90 19.20 -3.70
C ASN A 212 -9.17 20.57 -3.03
N GLY A 213 -8.12 21.32 -2.70
CA GLY A 213 -8.26 22.69 -2.18
C GLY A 213 -8.70 23.71 -3.24
N GLN A 214 -8.50 23.41 -4.54
CA GLN A 214 -9.01 24.21 -5.66
C GLN A 214 -10.47 23.88 -5.96
N SER A 215 -10.86 22.60 -5.94
CA SER A 215 -12.25 22.18 -6.17
C SER A 215 -13.22 22.76 -5.13
N ILE A 216 -12.83 22.79 -3.85
CA ILE A 216 -13.65 23.39 -2.77
C ILE A 216 -13.88 24.90 -3.02
N LYS A 217 -12.88 25.62 -3.54
CA LYS A 217 -13.01 27.07 -3.84
C LYS A 217 -13.85 27.35 -5.09
N GLU A 218 -13.98 26.40 -5.99
CA GLU A 218 -14.84 26.51 -7.18
C GLU A 218 -16.29 26.18 -6.83
N ASP A 219 -16.52 25.18 -5.96
CA ASP A 219 -17.83 24.82 -5.43
C ASP A 219 -18.43 25.91 -4.51
N GLU A 220 -17.60 26.63 -3.74
CA GLU A 220 -18.03 27.80 -2.95
C GLU A 220 -18.36 29.02 -3.81
N LYS A 221 -17.83 29.10 -5.04
CA LYS A 221 -18.14 30.20 -5.98
C LYS A 221 -19.41 29.93 -6.79
N SER A 222 -19.71 28.66 -7.10
CA SER A 222 -20.92 28.26 -7.83
C SER A 222 -22.17 28.17 -6.94
N SER A 223 -22.01 28.04 -5.63
CA SER A 223 -23.09 28.08 -4.64
C SER A 223 -23.44 29.49 -4.13
N ASN A 224 -22.68 30.50 -4.56
CA ASN A 224 -22.92 31.93 -4.29
C ASN A 224 -23.35 32.73 -5.55
N GLN A 225 -23.80 32.03 -6.60
CA GLN A 225 -24.46 32.59 -7.79
C GLN A 225 -25.89 32.05 -7.89
#